data_AF-A0A445ATM4-F1
#
_entry.id   AF-A0A445ATM4-F1
#
_cell.length_a   1.000
_cell.length_b   1.000
_cell.length_c   1.000
_cell.angle_alpha   90.00
_cell.angle_beta   90.00
_cell.angle_gamma   90.00
#
_symmetry.space_group_name_H-M   'P 1'
#
loop_
_entity.id
_entity.type
_entity.pdbx_description
1 polymer ?
#
loop_
_entity_poly.entity_id
_entity_poly.type
_entity_poly.pdbx_seq_one_letter_code
_entity_poly.pdbx_strand_id
1 'polypeptide(L)'
;MAMNTMVAEGPRSPEAKLGLRVEDLWDVMEPQLSPTEKLNACFESIPVSAFPMAPSNKELEIKSDATLAEAVKVLARHNILSAPVVNVHAPEDASWLDRYIGIIEFAGIAVWILHQSEPTTPTSPSTPNTPTSASAIAAKANGLTFALELENLGLGSAATTSGNFFEDLISSEPYKNTKVCDISGTFRWAPFLALERSNSFLTMLLLLSKYKMKSVPVVDLGADRIDNIITQSAVIHMLAECAGLQWFESWGTKSLSEVGLPLVTPDQIIKVCKGK
;
A
#
# COMPACT_ATOMS: atom_id res chain seq x y z
N MET A 1 12.55 43.90 -35.49
CA MET A 1 12.68 43.33 -34.13
C MET A 1 11.40 42.56 -33.85
N ALA A 2 11.44 41.23 -33.98
CA ALA A 2 10.31 40.39 -33.61
C ALA A 2 10.45 40.04 -32.13
N MET A 3 9.48 40.45 -31.32
CA MET A 3 9.32 40.02 -29.94
C MET A 3 8.90 38.55 -29.95
N ASN A 4 9.80 37.65 -29.57
CA ASN A 4 9.45 36.29 -29.22
C ASN A 4 8.65 36.33 -27.90
N THR A 5 7.34 36.23 -28.00
CA THR A 5 6.48 35.89 -26.87
C THR A 5 6.79 34.44 -26.50
N MET A 6 7.55 34.24 -25.41
CA MET A 6 7.68 32.92 -24.78
C MET A 6 6.30 32.54 -24.27
N VAL A 7 5.58 31.72 -25.03
CA VAL A 7 4.44 30.99 -24.54
C VAL A 7 5.00 30.07 -23.45
N ALA A 8 4.68 30.36 -22.19
CA ALA A 8 4.95 29.42 -21.11
C ALA A 8 4.24 28.12 -21.47
N GLU A 9 5.02 27.07 -21.79
CA GLU A 9 4.47 25.74 -22.05
C GLU A 9 3.62 25.36 -20.84
N GLY A 10 2.34 25.09 -21.08
CA GLY A 10 1.47 24.56 -20.04
C GLY A 10 2.03 23.24 -19.49
N PRO A 11 1.68 22.87 -18.25
CA PRO A 11 2.21 21.68 -17.61
C PRO A 11 1.97 20.42 -18.45
N ARG A 12 3.02 19.59 -18.59
CA ARG A 12 3.05 18.38 -19.44
C ARG A 12 2.01 17.32 -19.04
N SER A 13 1.57 17.34 -17.78
CA SER A 13 0.59 16.42 -17.19
C SER A 13 -0.24 17.13 -16.11
N PRO A 14 -1.44 16.62 -15.76
CA PRO A 14 -2.20 17.09 -14.59
C PRO A 14 -1.37 17.06 -13.30
N GLU A 15 -0.51 16.05 -13.14
CA GLU A 15 0.38 15.84 -12.01
C GLU A 15 1.46 16.91 -11.91
N ALA A 16 2.06 17.32 -13.03
CA ALA A 16 3.10 18.36 -13.07
C ALA A 16 2.64 19.71 -12.48
N LYS A 17 1.32 19.99 -12.52
CA LYS A 17 0.73 21.19 -11.88
C LYS A 17 1.00 21.24 -10.38
N LEU A 18 1.05 20.08 -9.72
CA LEU A 18 1.28 20.00 -8.29
C LEU A 18 2.74 20.37 -7.96
N GLY A 19 3.70 19.85 -8.74
CA GLY A 19 5.11 20.21 -8.62
C GLY A 19 5.38 21.69 -8.81
N LEU A 20 4.74 22.31 -9.82
CA LEU A 20 4.83 23.76 -10.06
C LEU A 20 4.27 24.57 -8.89
N ARG A 21 3.15 24.15 -8.30
CA ARG A 21 2.62 24.80 -7.09
C ARG A 21 3.58 24.74 -5.91
N VAL A 22 4.33 23.64 -5.76
CA VAL A 22 5.36 23.52 -4.72
C VAL A 22 6.51 24.48 -5.00
N GLU A 23 6.91 24.64 -6.27
CA GLU A 23 7.95 25.60 -6.69
C GLU A 23 7.52 27.06 -6.40
N ASP A 24 6.29 27.43 -6.76
CA ASP A 24 5.74 28.76 -6.47
C ASP A 24 5.75 29.08 -4.96
N LEU A 25 5.39 28.09 -4.13
CA LEU A 25 5.42 28.21 -2.67
C LEU A 25 6.85 28.21 -2.11
N TRP A 26 7.75 27.46 -2.74
CA TRP A 26 9.15 27.38 -2.36
C TRP A 26 9.83 28.73 -2.49
N ASP A 27 9.53 29.50 -3.53
CA ASP A 27 10.16 30.81 -3.74
C ASP A 27 9.73 31.88 -2.72
N VAL A 28 8.53 31.75 -2.15
CA VAL A 28 7.96 32.74 -1.20
C VAL A 28 8.17 32.39 0.27
N MET A 29 8.53 31.14 0.60
CA MET A 29 8.71 30.74 2.00
C MET A 29 9.94 31.40 2.64
N GLU A 30 9.85 31.69 3.93
CA GLU A 30 10.89 32.43 4.66
C GLU A 30 12.27 31.73 4.66
N PRO A 31 13.38 32.49 4.51
CA PRO A 31 14.74 31.94 4.53
C PRO A 31 15.18 31.31 5.86
N GLN A 32 14.42 31.51 6.94
CA GLN A 32 14.79 31.07 8.30
C GLN A 32 14.45 29.59 8.57
N LEU A 33 13.70 28.94 7.68
CA LEU A 33 13.37 27.52 7.80
C LEU A 33 14.50 26.65 7.28
N SER A 34 14.74 25.50 7.93
CA SER A 34 15.57 24.47 7.33
C SER A 34 14.93 23.95 6.02
N PRO A 35 15.71 23.35 5.10
CA PRO A 35 15.15 22.84 3.84
C PRO A 35 13.98 21.85 4.05
N THR A 36 14.03 21.03 5.11
CA THR A 36 12.96 20.08 5.46
C THR A 36 11.71 20.79 5.95
N GLU A 37 11.85 21.77 6.84
CA GLU A 37 10.72 22.56 7.35
C GLU A 37 10.06 23.36 6.24
N LYS A 38 10.88 23.94 5.36
CA LYS A 38 10.41 24.66 4.17
C LYS A 38 9.58 23.75 3.25
N LEU A 39 10.09 22.55 2.95
CA LEU A 39 9.37 21.61 2.09
C LEU A 39 8.06 21.12 2.74
N ASN A 40 8.11 20.82 4.04
CA ASN A 40 6.92 20.45 4.79
C ASN A 40 5.88 21.58 4.79
N ALA A 41 6.28 22.84 4.93
CA ALA A 41 5.38 23.98 4.83
C ALA A 41 4.76 24.13 3.43
N CYS A 42 5.51 23.87 2.34
CA CYS A 42 4.95 23.82 0.99
C CYS A 42 3.85 22.77 0.90
N PHE A 43 4.15 21.54 1.33
CA PHE A 43 3.22 20.43 1.27
C PHE A 43 2.01 20.61 2.20
N GLU A 44 2.18 21.29 3.33
CA GLU A 44 1.08 21.60 4.24
C GLU A 44 0.09 22.60 3.62
N SER A 45 0.59 23.53 2.79
CA SER A 45 -0.21 24.59 2.17
C SER A 45 -1.03 24.15 0.95
N ILE A 46 -0.75 22.97 0.40
CA ILE A 46 -1.44 22.45 -0.78
C ILE A 46 -2.54 21.48 -0.33
N PRO A 47 -3.82 21.69 -0.68
CA PRO A 47 -4.88 20.76 -0.33
C PRO A 47 -4.83 19.51 -1.22
N VAL A 48 -5.32 18.38 -0.70
CA VAL A 48 -5.45 17.11 -1.42
C VAL A 48 -6.29 17.24 -2.69
N SER A 49 -7.28 18.13 -2.70
CA SER A 49 -8.07 18.45 -3.90
C SER A 49 -7.27 19.01 -5.08
N ALA A 50 -6.02 19.43 -4.87
CA ALA A 50 -5.11 19.81 -5.94
C ALA A 50 -4.52 18.59 -6.67
N PHE A 51 -4.55 17.41 -6.06
CA PHE A 51 -4.09 16.17 -6.68
C PHE A 51 -5.04 15.78 -7.82
N PRO A 52 -4.54 15.30 -8.97
CA PRO A 52 -5.40 14.90 -10.08
C PRO A 52 -6.46 13.89 -9.66
N MET A 53 -7.69 14.11 -10.12
CA MET A 53 -8.75 13.12 -9.96
C MET A 53 -8.43 11.93 -10.87
N ALA A 54 -8.56 10.71 -10.32
CA ALA A 54 -8.58 9.53 -11.16
C ALA A 54 -9.76 9.62 -12.15
N PRO A 55 -9.64 9.07 -13.37
CA PRO A 55 -10.77 8.95 -14.28
C PRO A 55 -11.93 8.28 -13.57
N SER A 56 -13.12 8.87 -13.63
CA SER A 56 -14.31 8.42 -12.88
C SER A 56 -14.76 7.04 -13.35
N ASN A 57 -14.22 5.99 -12.74
CA ASN A 57 -14.57 4.61 -13.07
C ASN A 57 -15.34 4.01 -11.90
N LYS A 58 -16.67 4.16 -11.91
CA LYS A 58 -17.62 3.45 -11.03
C LYS A 58 -17.39 1.92 -11.01
N GLU A 59 -16.70 1.39 -12.01
CA GLU A 59 -16.35 -0.02 -12.18
C GLU A 59 -15.19 -0.50 -11.27
N LEU A 60 -14.54 0.40 -10.52
CA LEU A 60 -13.43 0.05 -9.62
C LEU A 60 -13.89 -0.35 -8.21
N GLU A 61 -15.21 -0.39 -7.94
CA GLU A 61 -15.79 -0.87 -6.69
C GLU A 61 -16.04 -2.39 -6.74
N ILE A 62 -15.70 -3.11 -5.68
CA ILE A 62 -15.97 -4.55 -5.53
C ILE A 62 -17.14 -4.74 -4.56
N LYS A 63 -18.13 -5.54 -4.91
CA LYS A 63 -19.24 -5.84 -4.00
C LYS A 63 -18.79 -6.78 -2.88
N SER A 64 -19.32 -6.60 -1.67
CA SER A 64 -18.97 -7.43 -0.51
C SER A 64 -19.37 -8.89 -0.68
N ASP A 65 -20.40 -9.19 -1.49
CA ASP A 65 -20.87 -10.54 -1.78
C ASP A 65 -20.17 -11.20 -2.98
N ALA A 66 -19.29 -10.47 -3.68
CA ALA A 66 -18.45 -11.03 -4.74
C ALA A 66 -17.47 -12.06 -4.17
N THR A 67 -17.15 -13.07 -4.96
CA THR A 67 -16.13 -14.07 -4.63
C THR A 67 -14.71 -13.50 -4.74
N LEU A 68 -13.74 -14.12 -4.06
CA LEU A 68 -12.32 -13.72 -4.22
C LEU A 68 -11.85 -13.82 -5.67
N ALA A 69 -12.33 -14.82 -6.42
CA ALA A 69 -12.06 -14.97 -7.84
C ALA A 69 -12.57 -13.79 -8.68
N GLU A 70 -13.80 -13.33 -8.41
CA GLU A 70 -14.37 -12.15 -9.07
C GLU A 70 -13.61 -10.87 -8.69
N ALA A 71 -13.24 -10.72 -7.42
CA ALA A 71 -12.44 -9.60 -6.94
C ALA A 71 -11.09 -9.52 -7.66
N VAL A 72 -10.33 -10.63 -7.70
CA VAL A 72 -9.04 -10.69 -8.42
C VAL A 72 -9.22 -10.41 -9.91
N LYS A 73 -10.30 -10.88 -10.52
CA LYS A 73 -10.61 -10.60 -11.93
C LYS A 73 -10.85 -9.11 -12.19
N VAL A 74 -11.57 -8.41 -11.31
CA VAL A 74 -11.76 -6.95 -11.38
C VAL A 74 -10.41 -6.25 -11.26
N LEU A 75 -9.63 -6.59 -10.23
CA LEU A 75 -8.31 -5.99 -10.00
C LEU A 75 -7.39 -6.15 -11.22
N ALA A 76 -7.32 -7.35 -11.79
CA ALA A 76 -6.50 -7.65 -12.97
C ALA A 76 -6.98 -6.91 -14.23
N ARG A 77 -8.29 -6.90 -14.51
CA ARG A 77 -8.87 -6.22 -15.69
C ARG A 77 -8.58 -4.73 -15.71
N HIS A 78 -8.59 -4.09 -14.54
CA HIS A 78 -8.35 -2.66 -14.40
C HIS A 78 -6.88 -2.33 -14.10
N ASN A 79 -6.00 -3.34 -14.05
CA ASN A 79 -4.58 -3.21 -13.74
C ASN A 79 -4.33 -2.43 -12.41
N ILE A 80 -5.11 -2.77 -11.38
CA ILE A 80 -5.01 -2.18 -10.04
C ILE A 80 -4.73 -3.26 -9.00
N LEU A 81 -4.13 -2.86 -7.87
CA LEU A 81 -3.75 -3.78 -6.79
C LEU A 81 -4.73 -3.77 -5.61
N SER A 82 -5.64 -2.80 -5.56
CA SER A 82 -6.59 -2.62 -4.48
C SER A 82 -7.85 -1.89 -4.93
N ALA A 83 -8.99 -2.17 -4.30
CA ALA A 83 -10.27 -1.53 -4.61
C ALA A 83 -11.16 -1.40 -3.34
N PRO A 84 -12.03 -0.37 -3.25
CA PRO A 84 -13.03 -0.29 -2.20
C PRO A 84 -14.04 -1.44 -2.30
N VAL A 85 -14.50 -1.90 -1.15
CA VAL A 85 -15.51 -2.94 -1.04
C VAL A 85 -16.82 -2.33 -0.57
N VAL A 86 -17.83 -2.40 -1.44
CA VAL A 86 -19.19 -1.89 -1.20
C VAL A 86 -20.00 -2.90 -0.40
N ASN A 87 -20.58 -2.45 0.70
CA ASN A 87 -21.55 -3.20 1.47
C ASN A 87 -22.86 -3.34 0.68
N VAL A 88 -23.19 -4.55 0.22
CA VAL A 88 -24.44 -4.78 -0.53
C VAL A 88 -25.70 -4.68 0.34
N HIS A 89 -25.54 -4.62 1.66
CA HIS A 89 -26.63 -4.46 2.62
C HIS A 89 -26.80 -3.01 3.11
N ALA A 90 -25.96 -2.08 2.64
CA ALA A 90 -26.12 -0.67 2.97
C ALA A 90 -27.35 -0.07 2.26
N PRO A 91 -28.09 0.84 2.92
CA PRO A 91 -29.13 1.64 2.28
C PRO A 91 -28.62 2.42 1.06
N GLU A 92 -29.52 2.76 0.12
CA GLU A 92 -29.15 3.54 -1.07
C GLU A 92 -28.68 4.97 -0.74
N ASP A 93 -29.17 5.53 0.35
CA ASP A 93 -28.83 6.85 0.90
C ASP A 93 -27.75 6.78 2.00
N ALA A 94 -27.11 5.62 2.15
CA ALA A 94 -26.06 5.43 3.13
C ALA A 94 -24.90 6.41 2.93
N SER A 95 -24.37 6.91 4.05
CA SER A 95 -23.12 7.66 4.04
C SER A 95 -21.98 6.79 3.51
N TRP A 96 -20.90 7.40 3.02
CA TRP A 96 -19.72 6.65 2.57
C TRP A 96 -19.19 5.68 3.65
N LEU A 97 -19.32 6.03 4.93
CA LEU A 97 -18.84 5.23 6.06
C LEU A 97 -19.58 3.89 6.17
N ASP A 98 -20.88 3.89 5.89
CA ASP A 98 -21.72 2.68 5.94
C ASP A 98 -21.73 1.92 4.60
N ARG A 99 -21.53 2.67 3.51
CA ARG A 99 -21.52 2.16 2.13
C ARG A 99 -20.31 1.27 1.84
N TYR A 100 -19.15 1.55 2.42
CA TYR A 100 -17.95 0.75 2.21
C TYR A 100 -17.53 0.02 3.49
N ILE A 101 -17.22 -1.27 3.37
CA ILE A 101 -16.77 -2.08 4.50
C ILE A 101 -15.24 -2.12 4.65
N GLY A 102 -14.50 -1.82 3.59
CA GLY A 102 -13.03 -1.73 3.61
C GLY A 102 -12.42 -1.61 2.22
N ILE A 103 -11.10 -1.75 2.12
CA ILE A 103 -10.36 -1.88 0.85
C ILE A 103 -9.81 -3.29 0.78
N ILE A 104 -10.08 -3.97 -0.33
CA ILE A 104 -9.49 -5.28 -0.62
C ILE A 104 -8.22 -5.09 -1.45
N GLU A 105 -7.15 -5.82 -1.10
CA GLU A 105 -5.89 -5.83 -1.83
C GLU A 105 -5.60 -7.22 -2.39
N PHE A 106 -5.02 -7.31 -3.60
CA PHE A 106 -4.56 -8.58 -4.16
C PHE A 106 -3.62 -9.34 -3.22
N ALA A 107 -2.68 -8.61 -2.59
CA ALA A 107 -1.75 -9.20 -1.62
C ALA A 107 -2.48 -9.73 -0.37
N GLY A 108 -3.55 -9.08 0.08
CA GLY A 108 -4.37 -9.55 1.19
C GLY A 108 -5.10 -10.85 0.85
N ILE A 109 -5.68 -10.91 -0.36
CA ILE A 109 -6.30 -12.14 -0.89
C ILE A 109 -5.28 -13.28 -0.96
N ALA A 110 -4.12 -13.04 -1.57
CA ALA A 110 -3.08 -14.05 -1.71
C ALA A 110 -2.63 -14.61 -0.35
N VAL A 111 -2.32 -13.72 0.61
CA VAL A 111 -1.94 -14.12 1.98
C VAL A 111 -3.04 -14.92 2.67
N TRP A 112 -4.30 -14.50 2.52
CA TRP A 112 -5.42 -15.21 3.13
C TRP A 112 -5.54 -16.63 2.58
N ILE A 113 -5.46 -16.83 1.27
CA ILE A 113 -5.56 -18.18 0.66
C ILE A 113 -4.37 -19.05 1.08
N LEU A 114 -3.16 -18.48 1.12
CA LEU A 114 -1.97 -19.18 1.62
C LEU A 114 -2.18 -19.68 3.06
N HIS A 115 -2.75 -18.84 3.92
CA HIS A 115 -3.05 -19.22 5.30
C HIS A 115 -4.13 -20.32 5.37
N GLN A 116 -5.11 -20.35 4.46
CA GLN A 116 -6.08 -21.46 4.42
C GLN A 116 -5.45 -22.78 3.96
N SER A 117 -4.31 -22.72 3.27
CA SER A 117 -3.58 -23.92 2.83
C SER A 117 -2.67 -24.52 3.90
N GLU A 118 -2.48 -23.84 5.04
CA GLU A 118 -1.72 -24.38 6.17
C GLU A 118 -2.52 -25.51 6.85
N PRO A 119 -1.94 -26.70 7.07
CA PRO A 119 -2.64 -27.78 7.75
C PRO A 119 -2.91 -27.38 9.20
N THR A 120 -4.19 -27.28 9.58
CA THR A 120 -4.60 -27.23 10.99
C THR A 120 -4.08 -28.48 11.69
N THR A 121 -2.96 -28.38 12.41
CA THR A 121 -2.51 -29.42 13.33
C THR A 121 -3.35 -29.32 14.61
N PRO A 122 -4.22 -30.30 14.93
CA PRO A 122 -4.70 -30.41 16.29
C PRO A 122 -3.57 -31.01 17.12
N THR A 123 -3.01 -30.22 18.04
CA THR A 123 -2.31 -30.79 19.20
C THR A 123 -3.35 -31.57 20.01
N SER A 124 -3.47 -32.87 19.75
CA SER A 124 -4.21 -33.79 20.61
C SER A 124 -3.33 -34.27 21.78
N PRO A 125 -3.87 -34.40 23.00
CA PRO A 125 -3.10 -34.68 24.21
C PRO A 125 -2.95 -36.18 24.52
N SER A 126 -1.82 -36.53 25.14
CA SER A 126 -1.49 -37.79 25.87
C SER A 126 -1.36 -39.07 25.01
N THR A 127 -0.27 -39.86 25.11
CA THR A 127 0.11 -40.68 26.29
C THR A 127 1.63 -40.95 26.40
N PRO A 128 2.12 -41.44 27.56
CA PRO A 128 3.39 -41.07 28.17
C PRO A 128 4.51 -42.09 27.92
N ASN A 129 5.76 -41.61 27.89
CA ASN A 129 6.92 -42.21 28.57
C ASN A 129 8.08 -41.19 28.58
N THR A 130 8.48 -40.84 29.80
CA THR A 130 9.54 -39.95 30.36
C THR A 130 10.96 -40.04 29.76
N PRO A 131 11.93 -39.15 30.15
CA PRO A 131 11.83 -37.89 30.91
C PRO A 131 12.60 -36.67 30.33
N THR A 132 12.06 -35.50 30.64
CA THR A 132 12.68 -34.22 31.03
C THR A 132 14.19 -34.04 30.83
N SER A 133 14.56 -33.08 29.97
CA SER A 133 15.53 -32.06 30.36
C SER A 133 15.04 -30.68 29.90
N ALA A 134 14.96 -29.79 30.88
CA ALA A 134 14.44 -28.44 30.76
C ALA A 134 15.35 -27.59 29.86
N SER A 135 14.86 -27.19 28.68
CA SER A 135 15.21 -25.91 28.05
C SER A 135 14.35 -25.67 26.81
N ALA A 136 13.07 -25.33 27.01
CA ALA A 136 12.22 -24.79 25.93
C ALA A 136 11.56 -23.47 26.37
N ILE A 137 12.28 -22.72 27.20
CA ILE A 137 11.99 -21.33 27.53
C ILE A 137 13.22 -20.53 27.14
N ALA A 138 13.49 -20.43 25.83
CA ALA A 138 14.31 -19.41 25.16
C ALA A 138 14.85 -19.93 23.82
N ALA A 139 14.01 -19.97 22.78
CA ALA A 139 14.51 -20.04 21.40
C ALA A 139 13.49 -19.44 20.43
N LYS A 140 13.09 -18.19 20.68
CA LYS A 140 12.23 -17.38 19.82
C LYS A 140 13.01 -16.51 18.83
N ALA A 141 14.24 -16.88 18.46
CA ALA A 141 15.15 -15.94 17.79
C ALA A 141 15.78 -16.39 16.47
N ASN A 142 15.84 -17.68 16.12
CA ASN A 142 16.52 -18.10 14.89
C ASN A 142 15.58 -18.99 14.08
N GLY A 143 15.07 -18.47 12.96
CA GLY A 143 14.14 -19.11 12.02
C GLY A 143 14.70 -20.34 11.30
N LEU A 144 15.23 -21.31 12.05
CA LEU A 144 15.73 -22.59 11.58
C LEU A 144 14.74 -23.74 11.80
N THR A 145 13.65 -23.53 12.54
CA THR A 145 12.62 -24.55 12.78
C THR A 145 11.70 -24.76 11.58
N PHE A 146 11.49 -23.74 10.75
CA PHE A 146 10.61 -23.83 9.58
C PHE A 146 11.05 -24.89 8.57
N ALA A 147 12.36 -25.14 8.47
CA ALA A 147 12.92 -26.12 7.53
C ALA A 147 12.75 -27.58 8.00
N LEU A 148 12.80 -27.82 9.31
CA LEU A 148 12.68 -29.18 9.87
C LEU A 148 11.22 -29.61 10.07
N GLU A 149 10.31 -28.66 10.33
CA GLU A 149 8.87 -28.96 10.35
C GLU A 149 8.30 -29.25 8.95
N LEU A 150 8.86 -28.66 7.88
CA LEU A 150 8.40 -28.89 6.50
C LEU A 150 8.66 -30.34 6.03
N GLU A 151 9.80 -30.92 6.42
CA GLU A 151 10.21 -32.27 5.99
C GLU A 151 9.30 -33.36 6.57
N ASN A 152 8.74 -33.14 7.76
CA ASN A 152 7.84 -34.09 8.43
C ASN A 152 6.36 -33.93 7.99
N LEU A 153 6.05 -32.91 7.18
CA LEU A 153 4.70 -32.57 6.68
C LEU A 153 4.47 -33.01 5.21
N GLY A 154 5.44 -33.66 4.56
CA GLY A 154 5.30 -34.13 3.18
C GLY A 154 5.32 -33.02 2.12
N LEU A 155 5.58 -31.77 2.51
CA LEU A 155 5.96 -30.72 1.57
C LEU A 155 7.49 -30.77 1.41
N GLY A 156 7.94 -31.32 0.29
CA GLY A 156 9.34 -31.34 -0.07
C GLY A 156 9.97 -29.94 0.02
N SER A 157 11.27 -29.93 0.33
CA SER A 157 12.20 -28.79 0.32
C SER A 157 11.74 -27.60 -0.54
N ALA A 158 12.00 -26.36 -0.10
CA ALA A 158 11.73 -25.13 -0.86
C ALA A 158 12.32 -25.10 -2.30
N ALA A 159 13.10 -26.11 -2.69
CA ALA A 159 13.49 -26.43 -4.07
C ALA A 159 12.37 -27.06 -4.94
N THR A 160 11.18 -27.35 -4.39
CA THR A 160 10.03 -27.97 -5.07
C THR A 160 8.75 -27.15 -4.91
N THR A 161 8.79 -25.85 -5.19
CA THR A 161 7.56 -25.18 -5.64
C THR A 161 7.29 -25.69 -7.05
N SER A 162 6.44 -26.72 -7.15
CA SER A 162 5.95 -27.23 -8.43
C SER A 162 5.44 -26.07 -9.27
N GLY A 163 5.69 -26.08 -10.58
CA GLY A 163 5.27 -25.02 -11.51
C GLY A 163 3.76 -24.77 -11.57
N ASN A 164 2.95 -25.57 -10.85
CA ASN A 164 1.49 -25.50 -10.84
C ASN A 164 0.89 -24.86 -9.57
N PHE A 165 1.70 -24.39 -8.63
CA PHE A 165 1.22 -23.86 -7.33
C PHE A 165 0.10 -22.81 -7.47
N PHE A 166 0.24 -21.86 -8.39
CA PHE A 166 -0.78 -20.83 -8.62
C PHE A 166 -2.04 -21.38 -9.28
N GLU A 167 -1.91 -22.38 -10.15
CA GLU A 167 -3.07 -23.06 -10.76
C GLU A 167 -3.86 -23.84 -9.71
N ASP A 168 -3.17 -24.51 -8.79
CA ASP A 168 -3.78 -25.21 -7.66
C ASP A 168 -4.50 -24.22 -6.73
N LEU A 169 -3.86 -23.08 -6.44
CA LEU A 169 -4.43 -22.01 -5.61
C LEU A 169 -5.71 -21.42 -6.22
N ILE A 170 -5.70 -21.12 -7.52
CA ILE A 170 -6.83 -20.57 -8.27
C ILE A 170 -7.92 -21.64 -8.49
N SER A 171 -7.55 -22.92 -8.45
CA SER A 171 -8.50 -24.04 -8.54
C SER A 171 -9.18 -24.38 -7.21
N SER A 172 -8.66 -23.90 -6.09
CA SER A 172 -9.12 -24.22 -4.74
C SER A 172 -10.54 -23.71 -4.44
N GLU A 173 -11.28 -24.42 -3.58
CA GLU A 173 -12.60 -23.98 -3.11
C GLU A 173 -12.57 -22.64 -2.36
N PRO A 174 -11.58 -22.37 -1.47
CA PRO A 174 -11.48 -21.07 -0.80
C PRO A 174 -11.35 -19.90 -1.78
N TYR A 175 -10.64 -20.05 -2.89
CA TYR A 175 -10.54 -18.97 -3.89
C TYR A 175 -11.85 -18.73 -4.64
N LYS A 176 -12.58 -19.81 -4.97
CA LYS A 176 -13.78 -19.74 -5.81
C LYS A 176 -15.03 -19.31 -5.05
N ASN A 177 -15.19 -19.76 -3.82
CA ASN A 177 -16.47 -19.68 -3.11
C ASN A 177 -16.49 -18.68 -1.95
N THR A 178 -15.32 -18.32 -1.42
CA THR A 178 -15.24 -17.34 -0.32
C THR A 178 -15.63 -15.96 -0.83
N LYS A 179 -16.50 -15.27 -0.11
CA LYS A 179 -16.89 -13.90 -0.44
C LYS A 179 -15.91 -12.91 0.16
N VAL A 180 -15.83 -11.73 -0.43
CA VAL A 180 -14.99 -10.66 0.06
C VAL A 180 -15.37 -10.25 1.49
N CYS A 181 -16.66 -10.25 1.84
CA CYS A 181 -17.11 -9.97 3.21
C CYS A 181 -16.62 -11.00 4.24
N ASP A 182 -16.42 -12.26 3.85
CA ASP A 182 -16.06 -13.34 4.76
C ASP A 182 -14.63 -13.19 5.29
N ILE A 183 -13.78 -12.50 4.52
CA ILE A 183 -12.38 -12.22 4.89
C ILE A 183 -12.20 -10.84 5.51
N SER A 184 -13.28 -10.06 5.65
CA SER A 184 -13.26 -8.76 6.31
C SER A 184 -12.71 -8.90 7.75
N GLY A 185 -11.69 -8.12 8.07
CA GLY A 185 -11.04 -8.12 9.39
C GLY A 185 -9.99 -9.21 9.63
N THR A 186 -9.76 -10.14 8.68
CA THR A 186 -8.78 -11.24 8.89
C THR A 186 -7.34 -10.83 8.59
N PHE A 187 -7.07 -10.13 7.48
CA PHE A 187 -5.73 -9.67 7.10
C PHE A 187 -5.76 -8.35 6.33
N ARG A 188 -4.97 -7.35 6.77
CA ARG A 188 -4.79 -6.02 6.15
C ARG A 188 -6.07 -5.27 5.75
N TRP A 189 -7.19 -5.66 6.34
CA TRP A 189 -8.45 -4.94 6.26
C TRP A 189 -8.35 -3.72 7.18
N ALA A 190 -7.87 -2.61 6.65
CA ALA A 190 -7.69 -1.40 7.45
C ALA A 190 -9.06 -0.68 7.63
N PRO A 191 -9.41 -0.20 8.84
CA PRO A 191 -10.48 0.77 8.98
C PRO A 191 -10.16 1.99 8.09
N PHE A 192 -11.17 2.54 7.43
CA PHE A 192 -11.01 3.67 6.52
C PHE A 192 -10.43 4.87 7.27
N LEU A 193 -9.17 5.20 6.96
CA LEU A 193 -8.65 6.55 7.19
C LEU A 193 -8.74 7.29 5.86
N ALA A 194 -9.87 7.95 5.67
CA ALA A 194 -10.10 8.80 4.50
C ALA A 194 -9.59 10.21 4.78
N LEU A 195 -9.14 10.88 3.73
CA LEU A 195 -8.84 12.31 3.75
C LEU A 195 -10.02 13.09 3.19
N GLU A 196 -10.27 14.24 3.79
CA GLU A 196 -11.10 15.26 3.18
C GLU A 196 -10.33 15.98 2.06
N ARG A 197 -11.05 16.46 1.05
CA ARG A 197 -10.52 17.31 -0.03
C ARG A 197 -9.70 18.52 0.45
N SER A 198 -9.99 19.03 1.65
CA SER A 198 -9.33 20.17 2.29
C SER A 198 -8.09 19.79 3.10
N ASN A 199 -7.87 18.51 3.40
CA ASN A 199 -6.67 18.08 4.12
C ASN A 199 -5.41 18.35 3.31
N SER A 200 -4.26 18.47 4.00
CA SER A 200 -3.01 18.85 3.36
C SER A 200 -2.36 17.70 2.59
N PHE A 201 -1.64 18.07 1.54
CA PHE A 201 -0.79 17.16 0.77
C PHE A 201 0.30 16.55 1.68
N LEU A 202 0.81 17.27 2.67
CA LEU A 202 1.71 16.72 3.69
C LEU A 202 1.04 15.60 4.50
N THR A 203 -0.18 15.79 4.97
CA THR A 203 -0.93 14.75 5.69
C THR A 203 -1.06 13.49 4.83
N MET A 204 -1.42 13.66 3.57
CA MET A 204 -1.50 12.56 2.60
C MET A 204 -0.16 11.83 2.42
N LEU A 205 0.94 12.56 2.26
CA LEU A 205 2.28 11.98 2.16
C LEU A 205 2.67 11.22 3.43
N LEU A 206 2.31 11.72 4.61
CA LEU A 206 2.57 11.04 5.88
C LEU A 206 1.80 9.72 5.98
N LEU A 207 0.53 9.70 5.60
CA LEU A 207 -0.26 8.46 5.55
C LEU A 207 0.36 7.40 4.65
N LEU A 208 0.78 7.79 3.44
CA LEU A 208 1.39 6.88 2.48
C LEU A 208 2.81 6.43 2.89
N SER A 209 3.61 7.31 3.48
CA SER A 209 5.04 7.06 3.76
C SER A 209 5.33 6.57 5.17
N LYS A 210 4.81 7.25 6.20
CA LYS A 210 5.08 6.96 7.61
C LYS A 210 4.17 5.86 8.14
N TYR A 211 2.89 5.94 7.81
CA TYR A 211 1.88 4.94 8.21
C TYR A 211 1.78 3.77 7.22
N LYS A 212 2.60 3.77 6.16
CA LYS A 212 2.75 2.68 5.18
C LYS A 212 1.42 2.30 4.50
N MET A 213 0.52 3.25 4.35
CA MET A 213 -0.69 3.05 3.54
C MET A 213 -0.28 2.96 2.07
N LYS A 214 -0.82 1.99 1.33
CA LYS A 214 -0.55 1.89 -0.12
C LYS A 214 -1.43 2.82 -0.93
N SER A 215 -2.60 3.11 -0.40
CA SER A 215 -3.59 4.01 -0.97
C SER A 215 -4.38 4.70 0.13
N VAL A 216 -4.85 5.91 -0.16
CA VAL A 216 -5.64 6.73 0.76
C VAL A 216 -6.89 7.22 0.02
N PRO A 217 -8.09 6.83 0.49
CA PRO A 217 -9.34 7.37 -0.03
C PRO A 217 -9.47 8.85 0.27
N VAL A 218 -10.02 9.59 -0.68
CA VAL A 218 -10.41 10.98 -0.53
C VAL A 218 -11.93 11.04 -0.60
N VAL A 219 -12.54 11.71 0.37
CA VAL A 219 -13.98 11.88 0.49
C VAL A 219 -14.34 13.36 0.48
N ASP A 220 -15.54 13.66 0.02
CA ASP A 220 -16.16 14.97 0.21
C ASP A 220 -17.18 14.92 1.33
N LEU A 221 -17.23 15.95 2.18
CA LEU A 221 -18.16 15.98 3.31
C LEU A 221 -19.59 16.08 2.77
N GLY A 222 -20.41 15.06 3.07
CA GLY A 222 -21.79 14.97 2.59
C GLY A 222 -21.96 14.16 1.29
N ALA A 223 -20.88 13.65 0.70
CA ALA A 223 -20.98 12.67 -0.37
C ALA A 223 -21.30 11.26 0.18
N ASP A 224 -22.04 10.49 -0.62
CA ASP A 224 -22.34 9.08 -0.38
C ASP A 224 -21.15 8.17 -0.75
N ARG A 225 -20.14 8.70 -1.46
CA ARG A 225 -19.07 7.91 -2.07
C ARG A 225 -17.67 8.46 -1.82
N ILE A 226 -16.70 7.57 -2.01
CA ILE A 226 -15.29 7.94 -2.15
C ILE A 226 -15.13 8.69 -3.47
N ASP A 227 -14.59 9.91 -3.39
CA ASP A 227 -14.39 10.79 -4.54
C ASP A 227 -13.13 10.41 -5.33
N ASN A 228 -12.05 10.03 -4.63
CA ASN A 228 -10.79 9.64 -5.25
C ASN A 228 -10.03 8.63 -4.38
N ILE A 229 -9.06 7.92 -4.95
CA ILE A 229 -8.12 7.08 -4.21
C ILE A 229 -6.72 7.41 -4.67
N ILE A 230 -5.91 7.94 -3.76
CA ILE A 230 -4.53 8.33 -4.07
C ILE A 230 -3.60 7.21 -3.67
N THR A 231 -2.86 6.66 -4.62
CA THR A 231 -1.90 5.57 -4.39
C THR A 231 -0.48 6.10 -4.21
N GLN A 232 0.37 5.31 -3.54
CA GLN A 232 1.81 5.63 -3.46
C GLN A 232 2.44 5.74 -4.85
N SER A 233 2.05 4.89 -5.80
CA SER A 233 2.56 4.95 -7.19
C SER A 233 2.17 6.25 -7.88
N ALA A 234 0.94 6.75 -7.70
CA ALA A 234 0.50 8.02 -8.27
C ALA A 234 1.34 9.18 -7.72
N VAL A 235 1.67 9.17 -6.43
CA VAL A 235 2.56 10.17 -5.83
C VAL A 235 3.98 10.08 -6.41
N ILE A 236 4.52 8.86 -6.59
CA ILE A 236 5.85 8.67 -7.19
C ILE A 236 5.87 9.20 -8.63
N HIS A 237 4.84 8.91 -9.43
CA HIS A 237 4.72 9.43 -10.79
C HIS A 237 4.63 10.96 -10.80
N MET A 238 3.84 11.54 -9.90
CA MET A 238 3.76 13.00 -9.75
C MET A 238 5.12 13.62 -9.37
N LEU A 239 5.85 13.01 -8.43
CA LEU A 239 7.20 13.47 -8.06
C LEU A 239 8.19 13.34 -9.23
N ALA A 240 8.08 12.31 -10.06
CA ALA A 240 8.94 12.14 -11.24
C ALA A 240 8.73 13.27 -12.27
N GLU A 241 7.51 13.81 -12.37
CA GLU A 241 7.20 14.97 -13.22
C GLU A 241 7.80 16.29 -12.70
N CYS A 242 8.34 16.31 -11.47
CA CYS A 242 8.98 17.47 -10.86
C CYS A 242 10.47 17.61 -11.23
N ALA A 243 11.01 16.73 -12.08
CA ALA A 243 12.38 16.83 -12.56
C ALA A 243 12.65 18.19 -13.22
N GLY A 244 13.74 18.85 -12.82
CA GLY A 244 14.10 20.20 -13.27
C GLY A 244 13.55 21.34 -12.42
N LEU A 245 12.68 21.08 -11.43
CA LEU A 245 12.24 22.10 -10.46
C LEU A 245 13.30 22.29 -9.36
N GLN A 246 13.56 23.52 -8.92
CA GLN A 246 14.66 23.81 -8.01
C GLN A 246 14.51 23.10 -6.68
N TRP A 247 13.29 23.06 -6.11
CA TRP A 247 13.07 22.34 -4.86
C TRP A 247 13.42 20.86 -5.04
N PHE A 248 12.98 20.22 -6.14
CA PHE A 248 13.17 18.79 -6.37
C PHE A 248 14.65 18.44 -6.62
N GLU A 249 15.34 19.20 -7.46
CA GLU A 249 16.77 19.03 -7.76
C GLU A 249 17.66 19.24 -6.52
N SER A 250 17.29 20.18 -5.64
CA SER A 250 18.02 20.41 -4.39
C SER A 250 18.02 19.21 -3.45
N TRP A 251 17.03 18.33 -3.58
CA TRP A 251 16.95 17.07 -2.83
C TRP A 251 17.54 15.89 -3.62
N GLY A 252 17.35 15.85 -4.94
CA GLY A 252 17.86 14.78 -5.80
C GLY A 252 19.39 14.69 -5.85
N THR A 253 20.09 15.79 -5.54
CA THR A 253 21.56 15.84 -5.50
C THR A 253 22.17 15.40 -4.16
N LYS A 254 21.36 15.25 -3.11
CA LYS A 254 21.84 14.82 -1.79
C LYS A 254 22.08 13.32 -1.75
N SER A 255 23.14 12.92 -1.04
CA SER A 255 23.36 11.53 -0.66
C SER A 255 22.30 11.05 0.33
N LEU A 256 22.10 9.73 0.39
CA LEU A 256 21.20 9.12 1.38
C LEU A 256 21.56 9.54 2.81
N SER A 257 22.85 9.62 3.15
CA SER A 257 23.31 10.05 4.47
C SER A 257 22.94 11.49 4.80
N GLU A 258 22.99 12.39 3.83
CA GLU A 258 22.63 13.80 4.02
C GLU A 258 21.13 14.00 4.22
N VAL A 259 20.31 13.04 3.78
CA VAL A 259 18.86 13.00 4.05
C VAL A 259 18.50 12.10 5.24
N GLY A 260 19.50 11.67 6.03
CA GLY A 260 19.29 10.88 7.26
C GLY A 260 19.01 9.39 7.02
N LEU A 261 19.47 8.84 5.89
CA LEU A 261 19.31 7.44 5.50
C LEU A 261 20.66 6.71 5.37
N PRO A 262 20.71 5.38 5.66
CA PRO A 262 19.62 4.58 6.21
C PRO A 262 19.35 4.94 7.68
N LEU A 263 18.10 4.81 8.12
CA LEU A 263 17.71 4.96 9.54
C LEU A 263 18.32 3.86 10.45
N VAL A 264 19.07 2.95 9.86
CA VAL A 264 19.67 1.79 10.50
C VAL A 264 21.12 2.12 10.82
N THR A 265 21.57 1.76 12.02
CA THR A 265 22.97 1.94 12.41
C THR A 265 23.88 1.02 11.56
N PRO A 266 25.12 1.44 11.23
CA PRO A 266 26.00 0.73 10.28
C PRO A 266 26.28 -0.74 10.63
N ASP A 267 26.14 -1.11 11.90
CA ASP A 267 26.34 -2.46 12.46
C ASP A 267 25.22 -3.46 12.11
N GLN A 268 24.10 -3.01 11.54
CA GLN A 268 22.96 -3.88 11.17
C GLN A 268 22.85 -4.15 9.65
N ILE A 269 23.77 -3.63 8.84
CA ILE A 269 23.75 -3.86 7.39
C ILE A 269 24.37 -5.23 7.09
N ILE A 270 23.53 -6.25 6.91
CA ILE A 270 23.97 -7.58 6.49
C ILE A 270 24.24 -7.54 4.97
N LYS A 271 25.52 -7.57 4.60
CA LYS A 271 25.94 -7.70 3.19
C LYS A 271 25.91 -9.17 2.80
N VAL A 272 24.96 -9.56 1.95
CA VAL A 272 24.93 -10.91 1.36
C VAL A 272 25.96 -10.96 0.22
N CYS A 273 27.13 -11.51 0.50
CA CYS A 273 28.12 -11.83 -0.52
C CYS A 273 27.72 -13.13 -1.22
N LYS A 274 27.69 -13.14 -2.56
CA LYS A 274 27.61 -14.40 -3.31
C LYS A 274 28.88 -15.20 -3.04
N GLY A 275 28.72 -16.43 -2.53
CA GLY A 275 29.81 -17.39 -2.42
C GLY A 275 30.40 -17.65 -3.81
N LYS A 276 31.73 -17.68 -3.89
CA LYS A 276 32.46 -18.11 -5.08
C LYS A 276 32.22 -19.58 -5.37
#